data_AF-A0A1J4P4U3-F1
#
_entry.id   AF-A0A1J4P4U3-F1
#
_cell.length_a   1.000
_cell.length_b   1.000
_cell.length_c   1.000
_cell.angle_alpha   90.00
_cell.angle_beta   90.00
_cell.angle_gamma   90.00
#
_symmetry.space_group_name_H-M   'P 1'
#
loop_
_entity.id
_entity.type
_entity.pdbx_description
1 polymer ?
#
loop_
_entity_poly.entity_id
_entity_poly.type
_entity_poly.pdbx_seq_one_letter_code
_entity_poly.pdbx_strand_id
1 'polypeptide(L)'
;MLPLLPHPDPDVRSAAAFVLATATGGVLGVSAALHDRLTVEDDPRVRVSVILAIAQLAREHGDEHAPAWARRLWSDTGRPPEIRIGAALAWLCLVDDPAPAELVALLTDPTTELYGDQLQQVPWIRPVDSRSGLRRCIHDMLTPDVPWNRTRSGGQQPESAITK
;
A
#
# COMPACT_ATOMS: atom_id res chain seq x y z
N MET A 1 16.26 4.77 -13.17
CA MET A 1 15.38 5.18 -12.04
C MET A 1 16.13 5.42 -10.73
N LEU A 2 17.11 4.59 -10.34
CA LEU A 2 17.90 4.82 -9.11
C LEU A 2 18.45 6.26 -8.92
N PRO A 3 18.97 6.95 -9.96
CA PRO A 3 19.45 8.33 -9.81
C PRO A 3 18.35 9.36 -9.49
N LEU A 4 17.07 8.99 -9.56
CA LEU A 4 15.93 9.86 -9.25
C LEU A 4 15.44 9.74 -7.80
N LEU A 5 15.92 8.75 -7.04
CA LEU A 5 15.67 8.69 -5.59
C LEU A 5 16.19 9.92 -4.81
N PRO A 6 17.31 10.57 -5.18
CA PRO A 6 17.74 11.84 -4.59
C PRO A 6 17.23 13.09 -5.31
N HIS A 7 16.23 13.00 -6.18
CA HIS A 7 15.70 14.17 -6.88
C HIS A 7 15.12 15.20 -5.89
N PRO A 8 15.30 16.53 -6.10
CA PRO A 8 14.82 17.55 -5.16
C PRO A 8 13.29 17.58 -5.03
N ASP A 9 12.58 17.29 -6.12
CA ASP A 9 11.12 17.22 -6.13
C ASP A 9 10.60 15.93 -5.47
N PRO A 10 9.80 16.01 -4.39
CA PRO A 10 9.23 14.83 -3.72
C PRO A 10 8.26 14.05 -4.60
N ASP A 11 7.59 14.67 -5.59
CA ASP A 11 6.69 13.97 -6.51
C ASP A 11 7.50 12.97 -7.35
N VAL A 12 8.66 13.44 -7.84
CA VAL A 12 9.60 12.64 -8.61
C VAL A 12 10.19 11.53 -7.76
N ARG A 13 10.55 11.78 -6.49
CA ARG A 13 11.06 10.72 -5.59
C ARG A 13 10.02 9.65 -5.32
N SER A 14 8.77 10.05 -5.03
CA SER A 14 7.64 9.15 -4.80
C SER A 14 7.35 8.29 -6.03
N ALA A 15 7.27 8.90 -7.22
CA ALA A 15 7.10 8.20 -8.48
C ALA A 15 8.29 7.27 -8.80
N ALA A 16 9.52 7.70 -8.48
CA ALA A 16 10.70 6.88 -8.69
C ALA A 16 10.68 5.61 -7.84
N ALA A 17 10.30 5.70 -6.57
CA ALA A 17 10.12 4.54 -5.70
C ALA A 17 9.08 3.56 -6.26
N PHE A 18 7.94 4.09 -6.76
CA PHE A 18 6.89 3.28 -7.40
C PHE A 18 7.36 2.55 -8.66
N VAL A 19 7.99 3.28 -9.59
CA VAL A 19 8.48 2.68 -10.83
C VAL A 19 9.59 1.66 -10.54
N LEU A 20 10.46 1.93 -9.57
CA LEU A 20 11.47 0.95 -9.15
C LEU A 20 10.79 -0.33 -8.65
N ALA A 21 9.85 -0.23 -7.72
CA ALA A 21 9.18 -1.41 -7.17
C ALA A 21 8.36 -2.22 -8.20
N THR A 22 7.79 -1.57 -9.22
CA THR A 22 6.89 -2.22 -10.18
C THR A 22 7.56 -2.65 -11.50
N ALA A 23 8.65 -1.99 -11.90
CA ALA A 23 9.30 -2.23 -13.19
C ALA A 23 10.63 -2.99 -13.06
N THR A 24 11.19 -3.12 -11.86
CA THR A 24 12.44 -3.86 -11.66
C THR A 24 12.17 -5.25 -11.10
N GLY A 25 11.98 -6.23 -11.98
CA GLY A 25 11.94 -7.64 -11.62
C GLY A 25 13.31 -8.16 -11.14
N GLY A 26 13.82 -7.63 -10.03
CA GLY A 26 15.03 -8.11 -9.37
C GLY A 26 16.34 -7.43 -9.75
N VAL A 27 16.37 -6.11 -9.92
CA VAL A 27 17.66 -5.40 -9.99
C VAL A 27 18.32 -5.42 -8.62
N LEU A 28 19.40 -6.19 -8.47
CA LEU A 28 20.25 -6.20 -7.28
C LEU A 28 20.62 -4.75 -6.91
N GLY A 29 20.35 -4.34 -5.67
CA GLY A 29 20.68 -3.01 -5.14
C GLY A 29 19.50 -2.03 -5.05
N VAL A 30 18.33 -2.32 -5.64
CA VAL A 30 17.15 -1.44 -5.50
C VAL A 30 16.64 -1.41 -4.06
N SER A 31 16.55 -2.56 -3.39
CA SER A 31 16.14 -2.64 -1.98
C SER A 31 17.08 -1.84 -1.08
N ALA A 32 18.39 -2.00 -1.24
CA ALA A 32 19.39 -1.24 -0.48
C ALA A 32 19.25 0.27 -0.70
N ALA A 33 19.10 0.72 -1.95
CA ALA A 33 18.93 2.14 -2.26
C ALA A 33 17.63 2.73 -1.69
N LEU A 34 16.56 1.94 -1.61
CA LEU A 34 15.30 2.35 -0.97
C LEU A 34 15.44 2.42 0.55
N HIS A 35 16.14 1.47 1.18
CA HIS A 35 16.47 1.54 2.60
C HIS A 35 17.32 2.77 2.91
N ASP A 36 18.38 3.01 2.16
CA ASP A 36 19.21 4.22 2.30
C ASP A 36 18.37 5.48 2.14
N ARG A 37 17.44 5.51 1.16
CA ARG A 37 16.52 6.62 0.97
C ARG A 37 15.63 6.86 2.20
N LEU A 38 15.08 5.80 2.78
CA LEU A 38 14.19 5.91 3.94
C LEU A 38 14.91 6.50 5.17
N THR A 39 16.22 6.29 5.31
CA THR A 39 16.99 6.82 6.45
C THR A 39 17.15 8.34 6.45
N VAL A 40 17.10 8.97 5.27
CA VAL A 40 17.35 10.42 5.08
C VAL A 40 16.14 11.19 4.58
N GLU A 41 15.04 10.51 4.25
CA GLU A 41 13.85 11.16 3.71
C GLU A 41 13.07 11.86 4.82
N ASP A 42 12.58 13.07 4.54
CA ASP A 42 11.78 13.90 5.45
C ASP A 42 10.36 14.15 4.95
N ASP A 43 10.10 13.99 3.65
CA ASP A 43 8.77 14.15 3.09
C ASP A 43 7.87 12.97 3.50
N PRO A 44 6.74 13.21 4.20
CA PRO A 44 5.91 12.15 4.73
C PRO A 44 5.35 11.20 3.67
N ARG A 45 5.00 11.75 2.51
CA ARG A 45 4.46 10.97 1.39
C ARG A 45 5.57 10.12 0.77
N VAL A 46 6.78 10.66 0.60
CA VAL A 46 7.91 9.89 0.06
C VAL A 46 8.29 8.76 1.03
N ARG A 47 8.26 9.00 2.35
CA ARG A 47 8.48 7.94 3.36
C ARG A 47 7.51 6.77 3.16
N VAL A 48 6.21 7.05 3.02
CA VAL A 48 5.20 6.00 2.76
C VAL A 48 5.45 5.30 1.43
N SER A 49 5.70 6.04 0.35
CA SER A 49 5.99 5.46 -0.97
C SER A 49 7.22 4.55 -0.96
N VAL A 50 8.29 4.93 -0.25
CA VAL A 50 9.51 4.11 -0.13
C VAL A 50 9.26 2.85 0.70
N ILE A 51 8.49 2.94 1.79
CA ILE A 51 8.12 1.77 2.61
C ILE A 51 7.31 0.76 1.78
N LEU A 52 6.32 1.24 1.03
CA LEU A 52 5.51 0.39 0.15
C LEU A 52 6.34 -0.21 -1.00
N ALA A 53 7.30 0.55 -1.53
CA ALA A 53 8.23 0.05 -2.54
C ALA A 53 9.08 -1.12 -2.01
N ILE A 54 9.62 -1.01 -0.79
CA ILE A 54 10.39 -2.07 -0.13
C ILE A 54 9.51 -3.30 0.09
N ALA A 55 8.29 -3.11 0.61
CA ALA A 55 7.35 -4.19 0.85
C ALA A 55 6.95 -4.92 -0.43
N GLN A 56 6.70 -4.19 -1.52
CA GLN A 56 6.40 -4.79 -2.81
C GLN A 56 7.57 -5.62 -3.33
N LEU A 57 8.80 -5.10 -3.30
CA LEU A 57 9.97 -5.86 -3.72
C LEU A 57 10.18 -7.10 -2.85
N ALA A 58 10.02 -6.98 -1.53
CA ALA A 58 10.11 -8.11 -0.62
C ALA A 58 9.09 -9.20 -0.95
N ARG A 59 7.83 -8.81 -1.24
CA ARG A 59 6.77 -9.74 -1.64
C ARG A 59 7.11 -10.45 -2.95
N GLU A 60 7.59 -9.72 -3.95
CA GLU A 60 7.96 -10.29 -5.26
C GLU A 60 9.13 -11.28 -5.16
N HIS A 61 10.02 -11.11 -4.19
CA HIS A 61 11.20 -11.96 -3.99
C HIS A 61 11.01 -13.00 -2.86
N GLY A 62 9.86 -13.04 -2.19
CA GLY A 62 9.59 -13.95 -1.08
C GLY A 62 10.47 -13.72 0.15
N ASP A 63 10.79 -12.47 0.48
CA ASP A 63 11.60 -12.15 1.67
C ASP A 63 10.80 -12.34 2.98
N GLU A 64 11.10 -13.42 3.68
CA GLU A 64 10.49 -13.80 4.96
C GLU A 64 10.74 -12.80 6.10
N HIS A 65 11.74 -11.91 5.99
CA HIS A 65 12.08 -10.93 7.02
C HIS A 65 11.23 -9.65 6.92
N ALA A 66 10.61 -9.40 5.78
CA ALA A 66 9.88 -8.17 5.51
C ALA A 66 8.67 -7.97 6.43
N PRO A 67 7.84 -8.99 6.74
CA PRO A 67 6.79 -8.86 7.75
C PRO A 67 7.31 -8.39 9.12
N ALA A 68 8.43 -8.96 9.58
CA ALA A 68 9.02 -8.61 10.87
C ALA A 68 9.59 -7.18 10.84
N TRP A 69 10.18 -6.75 9.73
CA TRP A 69 10.63 -5.37 9.52
C TRP A 69 9.48 -4.38 9.55
N ALA A 70 8.41 -4.63 8.79
CA ALA A 70 7.21 -3.79 8.78
C ALA A 70 6.58 -3.72 10.19
N ARG A 71 6.52 -4.86 10.91
CA ARG A 71 6.03 -4.92 12.29
C ARG A 71 6.79 -4.00 13.23
N ARG A 72 8.13 -4.07 13.22
CA ARG A 72 8.98 -3.20 14.05
C ARG A 72 8.72 -1.72 13.78
N LEU A 73 8.52 -1.35 12.51
CA LEU A 73 8.30 0.04 12.12
C LEU A 73 6.95 0.57 12.62
N TRP A 74 5.85 -0.16 12.46
CA TRP A 74 4.54 0.34 12.87
C TRP A 74 4.30 0.27 14.38
N SER A 75 4.93 -0.69 15.07
CA SER A 75 4.78 -0.86 16.52
C SER A 75 5.57 0.16 17.35
N ASP A 76 6.61 0.76 16.78
CA ASP A 76 7.46 1.74 17.46
C ASP A 76 6.74 3.11 17.53
N THR A 77 6.20 3.45 18.70
CA THR A 77 5.48 4.70 18.94
C THR A 77 6.37 5.95 18.88
N GLY A 78 7.69 5.79 18.92
CA GLY A 78 8.64 6.90 18.76
C GLY A 78 8.82 7.32 17.30
N ARG A 79 8.32 6.54 16.34
CA ARG A 79 8.44 6.87 14.92
C ARG A 79 7.39 7.87 14.46
N PRO A 80 7.73 8.69 13.45
CA PRO A 80 6.76 9.55 12.79
C PRO A 80 5.50 8.78 12.36
N PRO A 81 4.29 9.34 12.52
CA PRO A 81 3.04 8.66 12.21
C PRO A 81 2.98 8.11 10.78
N GLU A 82 3.49 8.83 9.79
CA GLU A 82 3.52 8.39 8.40
C GLU A 82 4.36 7.12 8.20
N ILE A 83 5.47 6.96 8.93
CA ILE A 83 6.30 5.74 8.85
C ILE A 83 5.50 4.57 9.42
N ARG A 84 4.79 4.81 10.52
CA ARG A 84 3.96 3.79 11.16
C ARG A 84 2.79 3.38 10.28
N ILE A 85 2.10 4.34 9.68
CA ILE A 85 0.99 4.11 8.74
C ILE A 85 1.50 3.34 7.51
N GLY A 86 2.56 3.83 6.85
CA GLY A 86 3.13 3.15 5.68
C GLY A 86 3.57 1.72 5.99
N ALA A 87 4.17 1.50 7.16
CA ALA A 87 4.59 0.17 7.59
C ALA A 87 3.42 -0.75 7.97
N ALA A 88 2.33 -0.22 8.53
CA ALA A 88 1.12 -0.99 8.78
C ALA A 88 0.46 -1.45 7.47
N LEU A 89 0.37 -0.56 6.48
CA LEU A 89 -0.12 -0.90 5.13
C LEU A 89 0.79 -1.94 4.45
N ALA A 90 2.11 -1.75 4.55
CA ALA A 90 3.09 -2.72 4.06
C ALA A 90 2.94 -4.10 4.71
N TRP A 91 2.73 -4.16 6.03
CA TRP A 91 2.53 -5.41 6.75
C TRP A 91 1.29 -6.16 6.25
N LEU A 92 0.16 -5.45 6.04
CA LEU A 92 -1.07 -6.02 5.48
C LEU A 92 -0.87 -6.57 4.06
N CYS A 93 0.03 -5.98 3.28
CA CYS A 93 0.35 -6.48 1.94
C CYS A 93 1.30 -7.69 1.93
N LEU A 94 2.00 -7.94 3.05
CA LEU A 94 3.05 -8.96 3.17
C LEU A 94 2.57 -10.23 3.86
N VAL A 95 1.45 -10.18 4.58
CA VAL A 95 1.01 -11.24 5.48
C VAL A 95 -0.47 -11.56 5.22
N ASP A 96 -0.78 -12.85 5.08
CA ASP A 96 -2.16 -13.34 4.91
C ASP A 96 -2.89 -13.57 6.25
N ASP A 97 -2.16 -13.50 7.38
CA ASP A 97 -2.71 -13.61 8.73
C ASP A 97 -3.65 -12.45 9.08
N PRO A 98 -4.63 -12.68 9.99
CA PRO A 98 -5.48 -11.60 10.47
C PRO A 98 -4.69 -10.47 11.10
N ALA A 99 -5.09 -9.23 10.79
CA ALA A 99 -4.49 -8.02 11.33
C ALA A 99 -4.55 -8.00 12.87
N PRO A 100 -3.43 -7.74 13.58
CA PRO A 100 -3.43 -7.53 15.01
C PRO A 100 -4.32 -6.35 15.41
N ALA A 101 -4.97 -6.43 16.58
CA ALA A 101 -5.85 -5.38 17.07
C ALA A 101 -5.15 -4.01 17.18
N GLU A 102 -3.87 -3.98 17.55
CA GLU A 102 -3.08 -2.74 17.61
C GLU A 102 -2.88 -2.10 16.23
N LEU A 103 -2.71 -2.91 15.19
CA LEU A 103 -2.58 -2.45 13.82
C LEU A 103 -3.92 -1.86 13.33
N VAL A 104 -5.03 -2.54 13.62
CA VAL A 104 -6.37 -2.04 13.31
C VAL A 104 -6.64 -0.70 14.02
N ALA A 105 -6.31 -0.61 15.32
CA ALA A 105 -6.47 0.63 16.08
C ALA A 105 -5.65 1.78 15.48
N LEU A 106 -4.39 1.53 15.10
CA LEU A 106 -3.53 2.53 14.44
C LEU A 106 -4.15 3.05 13.13
N LEU A 107 -4.62 2.15 12.26
CA LEU A 107 -5.14 2.53 10.95
C LEU A 107 -6.54 3.18 11.02
N THR A 108 -7.32 2.87 12.05
CA THR A 108 -8.65 3.44 12.28
C THR A 108 -8.63 4.69 13.16
N ASP A 109 -7.46 5.09 13.66
CA ASP A 109 -7.30 6.28 14.49
C ASP A 109 -7.67 7.55 13.70
N PRO A 110 -8.53 8.44 14.23
CA PRO A 110 -8.93 9.67 13.54
C PRO A 110 -7.75 10.60 13.20
N THR A 111 -6.64 10.54 13.95
CA THR A 111 -5.43 11.32 13.66
C THR A 111 -4.70 10.81 12.42
N THR A 112 -4.90 9.55 12.02
CA THR A 112 -4.45 9.02 10.72
C THR A 112 -5.16 9.74 9.56
N GLU A 113 -6.39 10.22 9.76
CA GLU A 113 -7.13 10.99 8.75
C GLU A 113 -6.49 12.37 8.48
N LEU A 114 -5.74 12.94 9.44
CA LEU A 114 -5.01 14.19 9.25
C LEU A 114 -3.93 14.09 8.16
N TYR A 115 -3.43 12.87 7.91
CA TYR A 115 -2.47 12.58 6.85
C TYR A 115 -3.16 12.21 5.52
N GLY A 116 -4.50 12.14 5.51
CA GLY A 116 -5.29 11.66 4.37
C GLY A 116 -4.98 12.41 3.07
N ASP A 117 -4.95 13.74 3.09
CA ASP A 117 -4.71 14.55 1.88
C ASP A 117 -3.29 14.35 1.33
N GLN A 118 -2.29 14.22 2.20
CA GLN A 118 -0.90 13.95 1.79
C GLN A 118 -0.71 12.52 1.27
N LEU A 119 -1.35 11.55 1.90
CA LEU A 119 -1.23 10.14 1.55
C LEU A 119 -2.06 9.76 0.32
N GLN A 120 -3.10 10.52 -0.04
CA GLN A 120 -3.83 10.35 -1.30
C GLN A 120 -2.94 10.48 -2.54
N GLN A 121 -1.80 11.17 -2.42
CA GLN A 121 -0.83 11.32 -3.50
C GLN A 121 0.20 10.17 -3.57
N VAL A 122 0.16 9.21 -2.65
CA VAL A 122 1.00 8.01 -2.72
C VAL A 122 0.55 7.17 -3.92
N PRO A 123 1.47 6.78 -4.84
CA PRO A 123 1.10 6.09 -6.07
C PRO A 123 0.30 4.78 -5.90
N TRP A 124 0.48 4.07 -4.77
CA TRP A 124 -0.27 2.85 -4.43
C TRP A 124 -1.69 3.11 -3.94
N ILE A 125 -2.00 4.32 -3.47
CA ILE A 125 -3.27 4.68 -2.82
C ILE A 125 -4.20 5.35 -3.84
N ARG A 126 -4.07 4.98 -5.12
CA ARG A 126 -4.64 5.69 -6.28
C ARG A 126 -6.09 6.16 -6.07
N PRO A 127 -6.43 7.41 -6.45
CA PRO A 127 -7.76 7.98 -6.25
C PRO A 127 -8.71 7.43 -7.30
N VAL A 128 -9.68 6.61 -6.90
CA VAL A 128 -10.88 6.41 -7.73
C VAL A 128 -11.97 7.41 -7.36
N ASP A 129 -11.96 8.01 -6.15
CA ASP A 129 -12.76 9.19 -5.79
C ASP A 129 -12.09 9.97 -4.63
N SER A 130 -11.84 11.27 -4.82
CA SER A 130 -10.92 12.13 -4.07
C SER A 130 -11.40 12.61 -2.69
N ARG A 131 -12.06 11.77 -1.89
CA ARG A 131 -12.40 12.12 -0.50
C ARG A 131 -12.22 11.00 0.53
N SER A 132 -11.89 9.79 0.10
CA SER A 132 -11.82 8.62 1.00
C SER A 132 -10.77 7.58 0.59
N GLY A 133 -9.82 7.90 -0.29
CA GLY A 133 -8.87 6.94 -0.86
C GLY A 133 -8.12 6.09 0.17
N LEU A 134 -7.53 6.73 1.19
CA LEU A 134 -6.84 6.01 2.27
C LEU A 134 -7.79 5.17 3.13
N ARG A 135 -8.93 5.74 3.55
CA ARG A 135 -9.92 5.04 4.39
C ARG A 135 -10.52 3.83 3.66
N ARG A 136 -10.79 3.97 2.37
CA ARG A 136 -11.24 2.87 1.50
C ARG A 136 -10.14 1.82 1.33
N CYS A 137 -8.90 2.23 1.08
CA CYS A 137 -7.76 1.32 0.99
C CYS A 137 -7.58 0.50 2.26
N ILE A 138 -7.64 1.15 3.44
CA ILE A 138 -7.59 0.49 4.75
C ILE A 138 -8.78 -0.47 4.91
N HIS A 139 -9.99 -0.03 4.60
CA HIS A 139 -11.18 -0.88 4.67
C HIS A 139 -11.03 -2.13 3.77
N ASP A 140 -10.68 -1.95 2.50
CA ASP A 140 -10.54 -3.04 1.53
C ASP A 140 -9.45 -4.05 1.95
N MET A 141 -8.37 -3.61 2.60
CA MET A 141 -7.33 -4.51 3.13
C MET A 141 -7.73 -5.21 4.44
N LEU A 142 -8.50 -4.55 5.31
CA LEU A 142 -8.93 -5.13 6.59
C LEU A 142 -10.18 -6.03 6.45
N THR A 143 -10.95 -5.85 5.38
CA THR A 143 -12.12 -6.69 5.06
C THR A 143 -11.99 -7.25 3.65
N PRO A 144 -11.14 -8.28 3.43
CA PRO A 144 -11.02 -8.93 2.14
C PRO A 144 -12.22 -9.84 1.86
N ASP A 145 -13.44 -9.27 1.79
CA ASP A 145 -14.63 -9.90 1.18
C ASP A 145 -15.82 -8.94 1.08
N VAL A 146 -15.91 -8.23 -0.05
CA VAL A 146 -17.20 -8.03 -0.73
C VAL A 146 -16.95 -8.22 -2.24
N PRO A 147 -17.37 -9.34 -2.84
CA PRO A 147 -17.31 -9.50 -4.28
C PRO A 147 -18.18 -8.44 -4.96
N TRP A 148 -17.59 -7.52 -5.70
CA TRP A 148 -18.34 -6.52 -6.50
C TRP A 148 -19.08 -7.14 -7.70
N ASN A 149 -19.05 -8.46 -7.87
CA ASN A 149 -19.51 -9.17 -9.05
C ASN A 149 -20.41 -10.37 -8.71
N ARG A 150 -21.61 -10.11 -8.20
CA ARG A 150 -22.72 -11.08 -8.35
C ARG A 150 -24.06 -10.42 -8.65
N THR A 151 -24.13 -9.66 -9.75
CA THR A 151 -25.42 -9.25 -10.37
C THR A 151 -25.41 -9.26 -11.89
N ARG A 152 -24.64 -10.16 -12.51
CA ARG A 152 -24.92 -10.64 -13.88
C ARG A 152 -24.95 -12.16 -13.93
N SER A 153 -25.90 -12.73 -13.21
CA SER A 153 -26.38 -14.10 -13.45
C SER A 153 -27.78 -14.22 -12.86
N GLY A 154 -28.70 -13.42 -13.40
CA GLY A 154 -30.12 -13.75 -13.41
C GLY A 154 -30.41 -14.29 -14.79
N GLY A 155 -30.43 -15.61 -14.93
CA GLY A 155 -30.74 -16.29 -16.18
C GLY A 155 -32.14 -15.91 -16.66
N GLN A 156 -32.20 -15.32 -17.84
CA GLN A 156 -33.42 -15.34 -18.65
C GLN A 156 -33.35 -16.61 -19.52
N GLN A 157 -34.06 -17.66 -19.11
CA GLN A 157 -34.88 -18.50 -20.00
C GLN A 157 -35.69 -19.51 -19.17
N PRO A 158 -36.92 -19.80 -19.61
CA PRO A 158 -37.07 -20.90 -20.55
C PRO A 158 -37.92 -20.56 -21.79
N GLU A 159 -37.59 -21.27 -22.86
CA GLU A 159 -38.43 -21.50 -24.04
C GLU A 159 -39.86 -21.91 -23.67
N SER A 160 -40.82 -21.51 -24.50
CA SER A 160 -41.95 -22.36 -24.82
C SER A 160 -42.28 -22.22 -26.30
N ALA A 161 -42.46 -23.38 -26.91
CA ALA A 161 -42.40 -23.68 -28.31
C ALA A 161 -43.57 -23.12 -29.15
N ILE A 162 -43.26 -22.94 -30.42
CA ILE A 162 -44.19 -22.83 -31.55
C ILE A 162 -44.84 -24.20 -31.82
N THR A 163 -46.12 -24.16 -32.27
CA THR A 163 -46.90 -25.11 -33.13
C THR A 163 -48.28 -25.31 -32.49
N LYS A 164 -49.45 -25.05 -33.11
CA LYS A 164 -49.90 -25.09 -34.50
C LYS A 164 -51.11 -24.17 -34.67
#